data_AF-J3HKN2-F1
#
_entry.id   AF-J3HKN2-F1
#
_cell.length_a   1.000
_cell.length_b   1.000
_cell.length_c   1.000
_cell.angle_alpha   90.00
_cell.angle_beta   90.00
_cell.angle_gamma   90.00
#
_symmetry.space_group_name_H-M   'P 1'
#
loop_
_entity.id
_entity.type
_entity.pdbx_description
1 polymer ?
#
loop_
_entity_poly.entity_id
_entity_poly.type
_entity_poly.pdbx_seq_one_letter_code
_entity_poly.pdbx_strand_id
1 'polypeptide(L)'
;MITRKLLRQLGGEPTYAADIAQKIAVGDLTVQVELQAHDNSSMLFAMKQMRDALARIVAQVRHGTDTIATASGQIASGNLDLSSRTEQQASSLEETASSMEELTSTVRQNADNARQANQLASSASNVASEGGAVVKQVVDTMGSINASSRKIVDIIAVIDGIAFQTNILALNAAVEAARAGEQGRGFAVVASEVRTLAQRSAAAAKEIKQLIDDSVAQVDVGSKLVVQAGNTMDQVVDSVQRVTDIVAEISSASREQTEGIEQINQAVVQMDQVTQQNAALVEEAAAAAQSLQDQAATLQEIVSIFRLDGNPSAATAKSPARPAPASATAPARPVPSSRPAPSHQVQAATPGAGRRPATRSALPAGEDDWEQF
;
A
#
# COMPACT_ATOMS: atom_id res chain seq x y z
N MET A 1 -82.40 -68.59 16.09
CA MET A 1 -81.00 -69.06 15.97
C MET A 1 -80.15 -68.11 15.13
N ILE A 2 -80.60 -67.67 13.95
CA ILE A 2 -79.83 -66.78 13.04
C ILE A 2 -79.59 -65.38 13.64
N THR A 3 -80.60 -64.75 14.24
CA THR A 3 -80.51 -63.40 14.83
C THR A 3 -79.49 -63.29 15.96
N ARG A 4 -79.44 -64.27 16.89
CA ARG A 4 -78.42 -64.32 17.95
C ARG A 4 -77.00 -64.55 17.42
N LYS A 5 -76.85 -65.34 16.34
CA LYS A 5 -75.55 -65.57 15.70
C LYS A 5 -75.05 -64.30 15.00
N LEU A 6 -75.94 -63.56 14.34
CA LEU A 6 -75.64 -62.27 13.71
C LEU A 6 -75.30 -61.20 14.75
N LEU A 7 -76.08 -61.06 15.83
CA LEU A 7 -75.78 -60.13 16.93
C LEU A 7 -74.41 -60.42 17.57
N ARG A 8 -74.05 -61.70 17.73
CA ARG A 8 -72.74 -62.10 18.25
C ARG A 8 -71.59 -61.85 17.27
N GLN A 9 -71.82 -61.99 15.96
CA GLN A 9 -70.83 -61.65 14.93
C GLN A 9 -70.64 -60.13 14.75
N LEU A 10 -71.72 -59.35 14.91
CA LEU A 10 -71.68 -57.89 14.91
C LEU A 10 -71.09 -57.34 16.20
N GLY A 11 -71.29 -58.02 17.34
CA GLY A 11 -70.82 -57.62 18.67
C GLY A 11 -71.77 -56.66 19.39
N GLY A 12 -72.89 -56.28 18.77
CA GLY A 12 -73.83 -55.27 19.25
C GLY A 12 -74.95 -55.02 18.25
N GLU A 13 -75.73 -53.96 18.47
CA GLU A 13 -76.80 -53.58 17.54
C GLU A 13 -76.25 -53.08 16.20
N PRO A 14 -76.82 -53.49 15.05
CA PRO A 14 -76.38 -53.03 13.73
C PRO A 14 -76.39 -51.50 13.57
N THR A 15 -77.38 -50.85 14.18
CA THR A 15 -77.55 -49.39 14.22
C THR A 15 -76.39 -48.71 14.94
N TYR A 16 -75.93 -49.29 16.06
CA TYR A 16 -74.76 -48.79 16.78
C TYR A 16 -73.49 -48.94 15.95
N ALA A 17 -73.26 -50.12 15.35
CA ALA A 17 -72.11 -50.31 14.47
C ALA A 17 -72.11 -49.34 13.27
N ALA A 18 -73.27 -49.06 12.68
CA ALA A 18 -73.40 -48.07 11.61
C ALA A 18 -73.09 -46.63 12.09
N ASP A 19 -73.56 -46.24 13.28
CA ASP A 19 -73.27 -44.93 13.88
C ASP A 19 -71.76 -44.76 14.16
N ILE A 20 -71.11 -45.78 14.72
CA ILE A 20 -69.65 -45.78 14.94
C ILE A 20 -68.90 -45.66 13.60
N ALA A 21 -69.32 -46.42 12.57
CA ALA A 21 -68.70 -46.35 11.25
C ALA A 21 -68.83 -44.95 10.65
N GLN A 22 -70.01 -44.34 10.79
CA GLN A 22 -70.28 -43.01 10.25
C GLN A 22 -69.47 -41.93 10.97
N LYS A 23 -69.32 -42.03 12.30
CA LYS A 23 -68.44 -41.13 13.08
C LYS A 23 -66.98 -41.26 12.68
N ILE A 24 -66.46 -42.48 12.52
CA ILE A 24 -65.09 -42.70 12.04
C ILE A 24 -64.91 -42.15 10.61
N ALA A 25 -65.90 -42.34 9.73
CA ALA A 25 -65.86 -41.88 8.33
C ALA A 25 -65.82 -40.35 8.20
N VAL A 26 -66.45 -39.61 9.12
CA VAL A 26 -66.35 -38.14 9.18
C VAL A 26 -65.13 -37.64 9.97
N GLY A 27 -64.25 -38.55 10.39
CA GLY A 27 -62.99 -38.24 11.07
C GLY A 27 -63.08 -38.19 12.60
N ASP A 28 -64.21 -38.52 13.22
CA ASP A 28 -64.30 -38.57 14.68
C ASP A 28 -63.70 -39.87 15.23
N LEU A 29 -62.44 -39.81 15.66
CA LEU A 29 -61.71 -40.92 16.29
C LEU A 29 -61.73 -40.85 17.83
N THR A 30 -62.45 -39.88 18.42
CA THR A 30 -62.67 -39.77 19.88
C THR A 30 -63.73 -40.74 20.38
N VAL A 31 -64.49 -41.34 19.45
CA VAL A 31 -65.59 -42.22 19.79
C VAL A 31 -65.08 -43.49 20.46
N GLN A 32 -65.55 -43.73 21.68
CA GLN A 32 -65.30 -44.97 22.38
C GLN A 32 -66.23 -46.06 21.84
N VAL A 33 -65.62 -47.09 21.23
CA VAL A 33 -66.34 -48.28 20.79
C VAL A 33 -66.52 -49.19 22.00
N GLU A 34 -67.74 -49.23 22.52
CA GLU A 34 -68.13 -50.11 23.60
C GLU A 34 -68.26 -51.54 23.08
N LEU A 35 -67.61 -52.47 23.78
CA LEU A 35 -67.62 -53.89 23.44
C LEU A 35 -68.33 -54.67 24.53
N GLN A 36 -68.99 -55.75 24.15
CA GLN A 36 -69.50 -56.72 25.11
C GLN A 36 -68.35 -57.38 25.87
N ALA A 37 -68.60 -57.77 27.12
CA ALA A 37 -67.59 -58.43 27.94
C ALA A 37 -67.06 -59.70 27.22
N HIS A 38 -65.73 -59.81 27.09
CA HIS A 38 -65.02 -60.91 26.42
C HIS A 38 -65.18 -60.97 24.88
N ASP A 39 -65.62 -59.88 24.24
CA ASP A 39 -65.66 -59.80 22.78
C ASP A 39 -64.31 -59.41 22.17
N ASN A 40 -63.72 -60.37 21.44
CA ASN A 40 -62.40 -60.25 20.80
C ASN A 40 -62.41 -60.57 19.30
N SER A 41 -63.59 -60.67 18.67
CA SER A 41 -63.68 -61.13 17.27
C SER A 41 -64.85 -60.56 16.47
N SER A 42 -65.74 -59.83 17.12
CA SER A 42 -66.87 -59.20 16.42
C SER A 42 -66.43 -58.12 15.43
N MET A 43 -67.38 -57.73 14.58
CA MET A 43 -67.22 -56.55 13.72
C MET A 43 -66.93 -55.29 14.54
N LEU A 44 -67.62 -55.07 15.67
CA LEU A 44 -67.33 -53.93 16.56
C LEU A 44 -65.90 -53.99 17.14
N PHE A 45 -65.39 -55.17 17.49
CA PHE A 45 -64.00 -55.34 17.92
C PHE A 45 -63.01 -54.98 16.80
N ALA A 46 -63.25 -55.42 15.57
CA ALA A 46 -62.43 -55.05 14.41
C ALA A 46 -62.49 -53.53 14.10
N MET A 47 -63.67 -52.92 14.22
CA MET A 47 -63.86 -51.48 14.06
C MET A 47 -63.14 -50.67 15.14
N LYS A 48 -63.15 -51.14 16.39
CA LYS A 48 -62.38 -50.55 17.48
C LYS A 48 -60.88 -50.54 17.15
N GLN A 49 -60.34 -51.67 16.72
CA GLN A 49 -58.93 -51.79 16.32
C GLN A 49 -58.59 -50.88 15.13
N MET A 50 -59.46 -50.80 14.13
CA MET A 50 -59.30 -49.89 12.98
C MET A 50 -59.27 -48.43 13.43
N ARG A 51 -60.20 -48.02 14.29
CA ARG A 51 -60.25 -46.68 14.88
C ARG A 51 -58.99 -46.37 15.68
N ASP A 52 -58.52 -47.30 16.51
CA ASP A 52 -57.29 -47.14 17.31
C ASP A 52 -56.05 -47.01 16.41
N ALA A 53 -55.98 -47.81 15.33
CA ALA A 53 -54.88 -47.75 14.37
C ALA A 53 -54.88 -46.42 13.59
N LEU A 54 -56.03 -45.97 13.10
CA LEU A 54 -56.18 -44.67 12.46
C LEU A 54 -55.81 -43.53 13.42
N ALA A 55 -56.23 -43.60 14.67
CA ALA A 55 -55.91 -42.60 15.68
C ALA A 55 -54.40 -42.50 15.92
N ARG A 56 -53.70 -43.65 16.02
CA ARG A 56 -52.24 -43.68 16.13
C ARG A 56 -51.54 -43.10 14.90
N ILE A 57 -51.98 -43.45 13.70
CA ILE A 57 -51.40 -42.93 12.44
C ILE A 57 -51.58 -41.41 12.37
N VAL A 58 -52.79 -40.89 12.62
CA VAL A 58 -53.06 -39.44 12.61
C VAL A 58 -52.22 -38.73 13.66
N ALA A 59 -52.09 -39.29 14.87
CA ALA A 59 -51.26 -38.71 15.92
C ALA A 59 -49.78 -38.65 15.51
N GLN A 60 -49.25 -39.72 14.90
CA GLN A 60 -47.88 -39.77 14.41
C GLN A 60 -47.65 -38.78 13.25
N VAL A 61 -48.61 -38.65 12.32
CA VAL A 61 -48.52 -37.67 11.23
C VAL A 61 -48.52 -36.24 11.79
N ARG A 62 -49.43 -35.91 12.72
CA ARG A 62 -49.47 -34.58 13.36
C ARG A 62 -48.16 -34.22 14.05
N HIS A 63 -47.57 -35.18 14.78
CA HIS A 63 -46.29 -34.96 15.44
C HIS A 63 -45.14 -34.79 14.42
N GLY A 64 -45.13 -35.59 13.35
CA GLY A 64 -44.17 -35.44 12.26
C GLY A 64 -44.27 -34.10 11.54
N THR A 65 -45.48 -33.63 11.24
CA THR A 65 -45.70 -32.33 10.58
C THR A 65 -45.28 -31.16 11.46
N ASP A 66 -45.56 -31.21 12.77
CA ASP A 66 -45.14 -30.17 13.73
C ASP A 66 -43.60 -30.10 13.84
N THR A 67 -42.95 -31.27 13.81
CA THR A 67 -41.49 -31.37 13.78
C THR A 67 -40.91 -30.77 12.50
N ILE A 68 -41.50 -31.08 11.32
CA ILE A 68 -41.05 -30.52 10.03
C ILE A 68 -41.26 -29.00 10.00
N ALA A 69 -42.39 -28.50 10.47
CA ALA A 69 -42.68 -27.07 10.53
C ALA A 69 -41.66 -26.34 11.41
N THR A 70 -41.36 -26.88 12.58
CA THR A 70 -40.37 -26.31 13.51
C THR A 70 -38.96 -26.32 12.90
N ALA A 71 -38.51 -27.46 12.36
CA ALA A 71 -37.20 -27.59 11.75
C ALA A 71 -37.03 -26.67 10.53
N SER A 72 -38.06 -26.55 9.70
CA SER A 72 -38.05 -25.67 8.54
C SER A 72 -38.04 -24.19 8.95
N GLY A 73 -38.70 -23.83 10.06
CA GLY A 73 -38.59 -22.49 10.65
C GLY A 73 -37.18 -22.17 11.14
N GLN A 74 -36.50 -23.15 11.75
CA GLN A 74 -35.10 -23.00 12.17
C GLN A 74 -34.16 -22.84 10.97
N ILE A 75 -34.35 -23.62 9.90
CA ILE A 75 -33.58 -23.49 8.66
C ILE A 75 -33.77 -22.11 8.04
N ALA A 76 -35.01 -21.62 7.94
CA ALA A 76 -35.30 -20.31 7.39
C ALA A 76 -34.62 -19.19 8.19
N SER A 77 -34.67 -19.25 9.53
CA SER A 77 -33.96 -18.30 10.40
C SER A 77 -32.43 -18.37 10.21
N GLY A 78 -31.87 -19.58 10.12
CA GLY A 78 -30.44 -19.78 9.87
C GLY A 78 -29.99 -19.24 8.50
N ASN A 79 -30.84 -19.38 7.47
CA ASN A 79 -30.55 -18.83 6.14
C ASN A 79 -30.57 -17.30 6.12
N LEU A 80 -31.45 -16.66 6.90
CA LEU A 80 -31.44 -15.20 7.04
C LEU A 80 -30.14 -14.69 7.69
N ASP A 81 -29.66 -15.37 8.73
CA ASP A 81 -28.35 -15.07 9.33
C ASP A 81 -27.20 -15.27 8.33
N LEU A 82 -27.23 -16.38 7.58
CA LEU A 82 -26.23 -16.67 6.56
C LEU A 82 -26.26 -15.65 5.42
N SER A 83 -27.44 -15.17 5.01
CA SER A 83 -27.60 -14.09 4.02
C SER A 83 -26.91 -12.81 4.49
N SER A 84 -27.23 -12.36 5.71
CA SER A 84 -26.65 -11.16 6.32
C SER A 84 -25.13 -11.24 6.38
N ARG A 85 -24.59 -12.39 6.79
CA ARG A 85 -23.14 -12.62 6.84
C ARG A 85 -22.50 -12.66 5.45
N THR A 86 -23.19 -13.21 4.46
CA THR A 86 -22.73 -13.26 3.06
C THR A 86 -22.69 -11.86 2.45
N GLU A 87 -23.69 -11.02 2.70
CA GLU A 87 -23.72 -9.61 2.30
C GLU A 87 -22.60 -8.80 2.98
N GLN A 88 -22.39 -8.99 4.28
CA GLN A 88 -21.29 -8.34 4.99
C GLN A 88 -19.93 -8.78 4.43
N GLN A 89 -19.76 -10.08 4.15
CA GLN A 89 -18.54 -10.61 3.54
C GLN A 89 -18.30 -10.02 2.15
N ALA A 90 -19.33 -9.87 1.32
CA ALA A 90 -19.23 -9.22 0.02
C ALA A 90 -18.73 -7.77 0.16
N SER A 91 -19.31 -6.99 1.09
CA SER A 91 -18.86 -5.62 1.35
C SER A 91 -17.41 -5.56 1.84
N SER A 92 -16.97 -6.47 2.72
CA SER A 92 -15.57 -6.54 3.15
C SER A 92 -14.62 -6.94 2.02
N LEU A 93 -15.06 -7.79 1.08
CA LEU A 93 -14.28 -8.16 -0.10
C LEU A 93 -14.13 -6.97 -1.06
N GLU A 94 -15.17 -6.15 -1.25
CA GLU A 94 -15.08 -4.92 -2.06
C GLU A 94 -14.07 -3.92 -1.46
N GLU A 95 -14.12 -3.68 -0.15
CA GLU A 95 -13.16 -2.81 0.53
C GLU A 95 -11.73 -3.35 0.45
N THR A 96 -11.57 -4.68 0.60
CA THR A 96 -10.29 -5.35 0.45
C THR A 96 -9.77 -5.20 -0.98
N ALA A 97 -10.61 -5.40 -2.00
CA ALA A 97 -10.24 -5.24 -3.39
C ALA A 97 -9.80 -3.80 -3.71
N SER A 98 -10.56 -2.80 -3.25
CA SER A 98 -10.19 -1.38 -3.39
C SER A 98 -8.85 -1.07 -2.71
N SER A 99 -8.63 -1.59 -1.49
CA SER A 99 -7.37 -1.42 -0.76
C SER A 99 -6.21 -2.09 -1.50
N MET A 100 -6.44 -3.24 -2.12
CA MET A 100 -5.46 -3.96 -2.92
C MET A 100 -5.09 -3.18 -4.21
N GLU A 101 -6.05 -2.51 -4.86
CA GLU A 101 -5.76 -1.63 -6.00
C GLU A 101 -4.87 -0.45 -5.59
N GLU A 102 -5.16 0.21 -4.46
CA GLU A 102 -4.35 1.31 -3.92
C GLU A 102 -2.94 0.84 -3.54
N LEU A 103 -2.82 -0.32 -2.88
CA LEU A 103 -1.54 -0.94 -2.56
C LEU A 103 -0.75 -1.27 -3.84
N THR A 104 -1.40 -1.83 -4.85
CA THR A 104 -0.76 -2.13 -6.15
C THR A 104 -0.22 -0.86 -6.80
N SER A 105 -1.01 0.22 -6.79
CA SER A 105 -0.59 1.52 -7.32
C SER A 105 0.63 2.06 -6.58
N THR A 106 0.61 2.00 -5.24
CA THR A 106 1.71 2.49 -4.40
C THR A 106 2.99 1.69 -4.59
N VAL A 107 2.90 0.36 -4.70
CA VAL A 107 4.07 -0.51 -4.97
C VAL A 107 4.66 -0.24 -6.35
N ARG A 108 3.82 -0.04 -7.38
CA ARG A 108 4.30 0.34 -8.72
C ARG A 108 5.01 1.70 -8.69
N GLN A 109 4.42 2.69 -8.01
CA GLN A 109 5.04 3.99 -7.85
C GLN A 109 6.39 3.91 -7.10
N ASN A 110 6.50 3.06 -6.09
CA ASN A 110 7.76 2.82 -5.38
C ASN A 110 8.82 2.20 -6.30
N ALA A 111 8.44 1.24 -7.15
CA ALA A 111 9.35 0.64 -8.12
C ALA A 111 9.87 1.67 -9.14
N ASP A 112 9.01 2.56 -9.63
CA ASP A 112 9.41 3.62 -10.56
C ASP A 112 10.26 4.69 -9.88
N ASN A 113 9.92 5.09 -8.65
CA ASN A 113 10.74 5.99 -7.83
C ASN A 113 12.13 5.39 -7.58
N ALA A 114 12.23 4.10 -7.29
CA ALA A 114 13.51 3.42 -7.13
C ALA A 114 14.33 3.47 -8.43
N ARG A 115 13.73 3.20 -9.59
CA ARG A 115 14.43 3.33 -10.89
C ARG A 115 14.95 4.76 -11.12
N GLN A 116 14.14 5.77 -10.82
CA GLN A 116 14.53 7.17 -10.97
C GLN A 116 15.66 7.55 -9.99
N ALA A 117 15.57 7.11 -8.72
CA ALA A 117 16.62 7.31 -7.73
C ALA A 117 17.93 6.67 -8.16
N ASN A 118 17.88 5.48 -8.77
CA ASN A 118 19.06 4.78 -9.29
C ASN A 118 19.75 5.58 -10.41
N GLN A 119 18.97 6.14 -11.34
CA GLN A 119 19.50 7.00 -12.40
C GLN A 119 20.13 8.27 -11.84
N LEU A 120 19.48 8.91 -10.85
CA LEU A 120 20.00 10.10 -10.21
C LEU A 120 21.30 9.82 -9.44
N ALA A 121 21.35 8.70 -8.71
CA ALA A 121 22.55 8.25 -8.01
C ALA A 121 23.70 7.98 -9.00
N SER A 122 23.44 7.27 -10.10
CA SER A 122 24.44 7.04 -11.15
C SER A 122 24.97 8.35 -11.73
N SER A 123 24.09 9.31 -12.03
CA SER A 123 24.50 10.64 -12.50
C SER A 123 25.34 11.39 -11.47
N ALA A 124 24.97 11.35 -10.18
CA ALA A 124 25.71 12.00 -9.11
C ALA A 124 27.11 11.36 -8.92
N SER A 125 27.21 10.04 -9.04
CA SER A 125 28.48 9.30 -8.98
C SER A 125 29.42 9.73 -10.12
N ASN A 126 28.89 9.85 -11.34
CA ASN A 126 29.67 10.32 -12.50
C ASN A 126 30.21 11.74 -12.28
N VAL A 127 29.36 12.67 -11.81
CA VAL A 127 29.77 14.06 -11.52
C VAL A 127 30.83 14.10 -10.41
N ALA A 128 30.68 13.30 -9.36
CA ALA A 128 31.67 13.22 -8.28
C ALA A 128 33.01 12.65 -8.79
N SER A 129 32.97 11.64 -9.67
CA SER A 129 34.16 11.06 -10.30
C SER A 129 34.89 12.07 -11.20
N GLU A 130 34.16 12.80 -12.04
CA GLU A 130 34.71 13.90 -12.84
C GLU A 130 35.31 15.01 -11.95
N GLY A 131 34.62 15.36 -10.86
CA GLY A 131 35.11 16.31 -9.86
C GLY A 131 36.43 15.84 -9.22
N GLY A 132 36.53 14.56 -8.85
CA GLY A 132 37.76 13.95 -8.35
C GLY A 132 38.91 14.02 -9.36
N ALA A 133 38.63 13.78 -10.64
CA ALA A 133 39.64 13.91 -11.71
C ALA A 133 40.17 15.35 -11.86
N VAL A 134 39.28 16.35 -11.81
CA VAL A 134 39.67 17.77 -11.85
C VAL A 134 40.51 18.14 -10.64
N VAL A 135 40.11 17.70 -9.44
CA VAL A 135 40.87 17.94 -8.20
C VAL A 135 42.28 17.35 -8.30
N LYS A 136 42.42 16.14 -8.85
CA LYS A 136 43.72 15.50 -9.08
C LYS A 136 44.61 16.35 -10.00
N GLN A 137 44.05 16.89 -11.09
CA GLN A 137 44.78 17.78 -11.99
C GLN A 137 45.24 19.08 -11.28
N VAL A 138 44.44 19.61 -10.35
CA VAL A 138 44.83 20.77 -9.53
C VAL A 138 46.00 20.42 -8.60
N VAL A 139 46.00 19.24 -7.97
CA VAL A 139 47.13 18.77 -7.14
C VAL A 139 48.42 18.69 -7.96
N ASP A 140 48.36 18.10 -9.17
CA ASP A 140 49.52 17.99 -10.06
C ASP A 140 50.06 19.37 -10.47
N THR A 141 49.17 20.32 -10.72
CA THR A 141 49.52 21.71 -11.04
C THR A 141 50.17 22.41 -9.85
N MET A 142 49.64 22.24 -8.63
CA MET A 142 50.25 22.79 -7.41
C MET A 142 51.63 22.20 -7.14
N GLY A 143 51.82 20.90 -7.40
CA GLY A 143 53.14 20.25 -7.34
C GLY A 143 54.14 20.86 -8.33
N SER A 144 53.70 21.14 -9.55
CA SER A 144 54.52 21.80 -10.58
C SER A 144 54.87 23.24 -10.23
N ILE A 145 53.94 23.99 -9.63
CA ILE A 145 54.18 25.34 -9.11
C ILE A 145 55.21 25.28 -7.97
N ASN A 146 55.05 24.37 -7.01
CA ASN A 146 55.99 24.21 -5.90
C ASN A 146 57.42 23.92 -6.38
N ALA A 147 57.55 22.98 -7.34
CA ALA A 147 58.84 22.65 -7.94
C ALA A 147 59.47 23.84 -8.69
N SER A 148 58.65 24.65 -9.39
CA SER A 148 59.11 25.84 -10.10
C SER A 148 59.56 26.94 -9.13
N SER A 149 58.81 27.17 -8.05
CA SER A 149 59.17 28.13 -7.01
C SER A 149 60.50 27.77 -6.33
N ARG A 150 60.76 26.48 -6.04
CA ARG A 150 62.05 26.03 -5.51
C ARG A 150 63.23 26.35 -6.43
N LYS A 151 63.06 26.13 -7.75
CA LYS A 151 64.08 26.54 -8.74
C LYS A 151 64.33 28.05 -8.73
N ILE A 152 63.30 28.86 -8.52
CA ILE A 152 63.45 30.32 -8.38
C ILE A 152 64.27 30.64 -7.13
N VAL A 153 64.02 29.99 -6.00
CA VAL A 153 64.83 30.18 -4.77
C VAL A 153 66.30 29.87 -5.03
N ASP A 154 66.61 28.79 -5.76
CA ASP A 154 67.99 28.44 -6.12
C ASP A 154 68.65 29.51 -7.01
N ILE A 155 67.92 30.05 -7.99
CA ILE A 155 68.41 31.14 -8.85
C ILE A 155 68.67 32.41 -8.04
N ILE A 156 67.77 32.77 -7.13
CA ILE A 156 67.91 33.94 -6.27
C ILE A 156 69.12 33.79 -5.34
N ALA A 157 69.40 32.58 -4.85
CA ALA A 157 70.61 32.30 -4.07
C ALA A 157 71.90 32.54 -4.89
N VAL A 158 71.91 32.17 -6.18
CA VAL A 158 73.03 32.49 -7.08
C VAL A 158 73.16 34.00 -7.29
N ILE A 159 72.06 34.73 -7.48
CA ILE A 159 72.06 36.19 -7.66
C ILE A 159 72.61 36.90 -6.41
N ASP A 160 72.20 36.48 -5.21
CA ASP A 160 72.74 37.00 -3.95
C ASP A 160 74.25 36.71 -3.83
N GLY A 161 74.70 35.52 -4.25
CA GLY A 161 76.11 35.18 -4.36
C GLY A 161 76.90 36.09 -5.32
N ILE A 162 76.34 36.39 -6.50
CA ILE A 162 76.95 37.32 -7.47
C ILE A 162 77.01 38.74 -6.88
N ALA A 163 75.95 39.20 -6.21
CA ALA A 163 75.92 40.50 -5.56
C ALA A 163 77.00 40.59 -4.45
N PHE A 164 77.17 39.54 -3.66
CA PHE A 164 78.21 39.46 -2.65
C PHE A 164 79.62 39.50 -3.27
N GLN A 165 79.89 38.69 -4.30
CA GLN A 165 81.16 38.72 -5.03
C GLN A 165 81.45 40.11 -5.60
N THR A 166 80.46 40.74 -6.24
CA THR A 166 80.57 42.10 -6.81
C THR A 166 80.88 43.13 -5.72
N ASN A 167 80.26 43.02 -4.54
CA ASN A 167 80.53 43.88 -3.40
C ASN A 167 81.99 43.73 -2.89
N ILE A 168 82.53 42.51 -2.86
CA ILE A 168 83.95 42.26 -2.50
C ILE A 168 84.91 42.81 -3.56
N LEU A 169 84.61 42.60 -4.85
CA LEU A 169 85.38 43.15 -5.97
C LEU A 169 85.43 44.68 -5.94
N ALA A 170 84.28 45.32 -5.69
CA ALA A 170 84.17 46.77 -5.57
C ALA A 170 84.92 47.32 -4.36
N LEU A 171 84.90 46.61 -3.22
CA LEU A 171 85.72 46.96 -2.05
C LEU A 171 87.21 46.88 -2.38
N ASN A 172 87.67 45.80 -3.01
CA ASN A 172 89.07 45.64 -3.40
C ASN A 172 89.51 46.74 -4.38
N ALA A 173 88.66 47.09 -5.35
CA ALA A 173 88.91 48.19 -6.28
C ALA A 173 88.98 49.55 -5.58
N ALA A 174 88.11 49.81 -4.60
CA ALA A 174 88.14 51.05 -3.82
C ALA A 174 89.44 51.17 -2.98
N VAL A 175 89.93 50.04 -2.42
CA VAL A 175 91.20 49.98 -1.70
C VAL A 175 92.38 50.27 -2.64
N GLU A 176 92.42 49.66 -3.82
CA GLU A 176 93.51 49.89 -4.78
C GLU A 176 93.47 51.30 -5.37
N ALA A 177 92.27 51.87 -5.58
CA ALA A 177 92.10 53.26 -5.99
C ALA A 177 92.61 54.24 -4.92
N ALA A 178 92.37 53.96 -3.63
CA ALA A 178 92.94 54.74 -2.53
C ALA A 178 94.48 54.65 -2.49
N ARG A 179 95.03 53.49 -2.85
CA ARG A 179 96.48 53.25 -2.93
C ARG A 179 97.17 54.04 -4.06
N ALA A 180 96.45 54.28 -5.16
CA ALA A 180 96.94 55.08 -6.30
C ALA A 180 96.89 56.61 -6.07
N GLY A 181 96.40 57.08 -4.92
CA GLY A 181 96.35 58.50 -4.55
C GLY A 181 95.46 59.33 -5.48
N GLU A 182 95.91 60.53 -5.87
CA GLU A 182 95.13 61.46 -6.71
C GLU A 182 94.76 60.89 -8.10
N GLN A 183 95.57 59.98 -8.65
CA GLN A 183 95.29 59.35 -9.95
C GLN A 183 94.15 58.32 -9.88
N GLY A 184 93.84 57.80 -8.69
CA GLY A 184 92.78 56.81 -8.47
C GLY A 184 91.41 57.40 -8.13
N ARG A 185 91.28 58.73 -7.99
CA ARG A 185 90.05 59.39 -7.51
C ARG A 185 88.80 59.04 -8.31
N GLY A 186 88.90 59.02 -9.64
CA GLY A 186 87.78 58.63 -10.51
C GLY A 186 87.38 57.16 -10.34
N PHE A 187 88.36 56.27 -10.20
CA PHE A 187 88.12 54.84 -9.96
C PHE A 187 87.51 54.58 -8.58
N ALA A 188 87.88 55.35 -7.56
CA ALA A 188 87.31 55.23 -6.22
C ALA A 188 85.81 55.54 -6.19
N VAL A 189 85.35 56.55 -6.94
CA VAL A 189 83.93 56.90 -7.05
C VAL A 189 83.14 55.78 -7.75
N VAL A 190 83.65 55.28 -8.88
CA VAL A 190 83.01 54.16 -9.60
C VAL A 190 82.96 52.90 -8.71
N ALA A 191 84.03 52.59 -7.99
CA ALA A 191 84.06 51.46 -7.07
C ALA A 191 83.04 51.60 -5.94
N SER A 192 82.86 52.81 -5.39
CA SER A 192 81.81 53.08 -4.39
C SER A 192 80.41 52.91 -4.97
N GLU A 193 80.16 53.35 -6.20
CA GLU A 193 78.85 53.24 -6.85
C GLU A 193 78.49 51.78 -7.17
N VAL A 194 79.46 51.02 -7.70
CA VAL A 194 79.32 49.56 -7.93
C VAL A 194 79.04 48.83 -6.63
N ARG A 195 79.70 49.22 -5.53
CA ARG A 195 79.46 48.65 -4.20
C ARG A 195 78.03 48.91 -3.72
N THR A 196 77.56 50.16 -3.83
CA THR A 196 76.18 50.52 -3.47
C THR A 196 75.16 49.75 -4.30
N LEU A 197 75.41 49.58 -5.61
CA LEU A 197 74.54 48.80 -6.51
C LEU A 197 74.52 47.31 -6.13
N ALA A 198 75.67 46.75 -5.76
CA ALA A 198 75.78 45.37 -5.29
C ALA A 198 75.00 45.16 -3.98
N GLN A 199 75.12 46.07 -3.01
CA GLN A 199 74.34 46.03 -1.77
C GLN A 199 72.82 46.15 -2.02
N ARG A 200 72.40 47.03 -2.93
CA ARG A 200 71.00 47.14 -3.36
C ARG A 200 70.49 45.85 -4.01
N SER A 201 71.31 45.22 -4.85
CA SER A 201 70.97 43.95 -5.51
C SER A 201 70.81 42.81 -4.51
N ALA A 202 71.70 42.71 -3.50
CA ALA A 202 71.58 41.73 -2.42
C ALA A 202 70.31 41.94 -1.58
N ALA A 203 69.99 43.20 -1.26
CA ALA A 203 68.76 43.52 -0.52
C ALA A 203 67.50 43.11 -1.31
N ALA A 204 67.45 43.44 -2.61
CA ALA A 204 66.34 43.04 -3.48
C ALA A 204 66.24 41.52 -3.64
N ALA A 205 67.37 40.81 -3.80
CA ALA A 205 67.40 39.35 -3.86
C ALA A 205 66.82 38.72 -2.58
N LYS A 206 67.16 39.27 -1.41
CA LYS A 206 66.62 38.80 -0.13
C LYS A 206 65.12 39.04 0.03
N GLU A 207 64.62 40.18 -0.45
CA GLU A 207 63.18 40.50 -0.47
C GLU A 207 62.40 39.58 -1.41
N ILE A 208 62.92 39.33 -2.63
CA ILE A 208 62.33 38.37 -3.57
C ILE A 208 62.32 36.96 -2.97
N LYS A 209 63.42 36.54 -2.32
CA LYS A 209 63.49 35.24 -1.65
C LYS A 209 62.37 35.08 -0.62
N GLN A 210 62.16 36.09 0.23
CA GLN A 210 61.09 36.05 1.23
C GLN A 210 59.70 35.91 0.59
N LEU A 211 59.40 36.67 -0.47
CA LEU A 211 58.13 36.58 -1.19
C LEU A 211 57.89 35.20 -1.82
N ILE A 212 58.95 34.57 -2.34
CA ILE A 212 58.87 33.23 -2.90
C ILE A 212 58.67 32.19 -1.80
N ASP A 213 59.39 32.30 -0.67
CA ASP A 213 59.23 31.41 0.48
C ASP A 213 57.78 31.49 1.03
N ASP A 214 57.21 32.68 1.14
CA ASP A 214 55.82 32.90 1.53
C ASP A 214 54.84 32.27 0.52
N SER A 215 55.12 32.40 -0.79
CA SER A 215 54.32 31.80 -1.86
C SER A 215 54.36 30.28 -1.83
N VAL A 216 55.53 29.68 -1.56
CA VAL A 216 55.69 28.22 -1.39
C VAL A 216 54.86 27.73 -0.21
N ALA A 217 54.92 28.42 0.93
CA ALA A 217 54.12 28.07 2.09
C ALA A 217 52.61 28.10 1.79
N GLN A 218 52.14 29.12 1.05
CA GLN A 218 50.74 29.23 0.66
C GLN A 218 50.30 28.12 -0.31
N VAL A 219 51.16 27.76 -1.28
CA VAL A 219 50.91 26.64 -2.21
C VAL A 219 50.88 25.30 -1.45
N ASP A 220 51.75 25.08 -0.47
CA ASP A 220 51.73 23.87 0.36
C ASP A 220 50.44 23.73 1.17
N VAL A 221 49.93 24.83 1.73
CA VAL A 221 48.63 24.86 2.41
C VAL A 221 47.49 24.57 1.42
N GLY A 222 47.50 25.23 0.26
CA GLY A 222 46.51 25.00 -0.81
C GLY A 222 46.50 23.55 -1.29
N SER A 223 47.67 22.96 -1.50
CA SER A 223 47.83 21.55 -1.91
C SER A 223 47.17 20.60 -0.91
N LYS A 224 47.40 20.80 0.40
CA LYS A 224 46.77 19.98 1.46
C LYS A 224 45.24 20.08 1.43
N LEU A 225 44.69 21.28 1.26
CA LEU A 225 43.23 21.48 1.18
C LEU A 225 42.62 20.80 -0.04
N VAL A 226 43.30 20.86 -1.19
CA VAL A 226 42.85 20.22 -2.43
C VAL A 226 42.92 18.69 -2.32
N VAL A 227 43.97 18.12 -1.71
CA VAL A 227 44.04 16.68 -1.43
C VAL A 227 42.90 16.25 -0.52
N GLN A 228 42.59 17.03 0.52
CA GLN A 228 41.45 16.74 1.39
C GLN A 228 40.12 16.79 0.61
N ALA A 229 39.93 17.77 -0.27
CA ALA A 229 38.77 17.84 -1.13
C ALA A 229 38.65 16.62 -2.07
N GLY A 230 39.77 16.13 -2.59
CA GLY A 230 39.83 14.90 -3.40
C GLY A 230 39.35 13.67 -2.63
N ASN A 231 39.88 13.47 -1.41
CA ASN A 231 39.44 12.39 -0.54
C ASN A 231 37.93 12.49 -0.20
N THR A 232 37.39 13.70 -0.05
CA THR A 232 35.95 13.89 0.15
C THR A 232 35.14 13.49 -1.08
N MET A 233 35.63 13.74 -2.30
CA MET A 233 34.97 13.27 -3.52
C MET A 233 34.93 11.74 -3.60
N ASP A 234 36.03 11.06 -3.24
CA ASP A 234 36.06 9.59 -3.18
C ASP A 234 35.01 9.04 -2.18
N GLN A 235 34.90 9.67 -1.00
CA GLN A 235 33.88 9.31 -0.01
C GLN A 235 32.44 9.55 -0.50
N VAL A 236 32.23 10.58 -1.33
CA VAL A 236 30.92 10.83 -1.96
C VAL A 236 30.60 9.72 -2.95
N VAL A 237 31.54 9.32 -3.80
CA VAL A 237 31.35 8.20 -4.75
C VAL A 237 30.99 6.92 -4.00
N ASP A 238 31.74 6.55 -2.95
CA ASP A 238 31.45 5.38 -2.12
C ASP A 238 30.05 5.44 -1.46
N SER A 239 29.64 6.63 -1.02
CA SER A 239 28.33 6.83 -0.40
C SER A 239 27.19 6.72 -1.39
N VAL A 240 27.37 7.26 -2.61
CA VAL A 240 26.40 7.14 -3.69
C VAL A 240 26.29 5.70 -4.19
N GLN A 241 27.40 4.94 -4.20
CA GLN A 241 27.36 3.52 -4.51
C GLN A 241 26.48 2.74 -3.52
N ARG A 242 26.63 2.98 -2.21
CA ARG A 242 25.76 2.37 -1.20
C ARG A 242 24.29 2.73 -1.38
N VAL A 243 23.98 3.98 -1.77
CA VAL A 243 22.61 4.39 -2.09
C VAL A 243 22.07 3.61 -3.29
N THR A 244 22.89 3.42 -4.33
CA THR A 244 22.56 2.64 -5.53
C THR A 244 22.20 1.20 -5.15
N ASP A 245 22.98 0.57 -4.27
CA ASP A 245 22.75 -0.79 -3.81
C ASP A 245 21.41 -0.91 -3.04
N ILE A 246 21.13 0.02 -2.12
CA ILE A 246 19.85 0.07 -1.38
C ILE A 246 18.66 0.25 -2.33
N VAL A 247 18.80 1.11 -3.33
CA VAL A 247 17.75 1.35 -4.32
C VAL A 247 17.49 0.11 -5.18
N ALA A 248 18.54 -0.65 -5.50
CA ALA A 248 18.40 -1.93 -6.20
C ALA A 248 17.64 -2.96 -5.34
N GLU A 249 17.92 -3.04 -4.03
CA GLU A 249 17.16 -3.87 -3.10
C GLU A 249 15.69 -3.46 -3.03
N ILE A 250 15.39 -2.16 -2.95
CA ILE A 250 14.01 -1.63 -2.96
C ILE A 250 13.29 -2.03 -4.25
N SER A 251 13.95 -1.92 -5.40
CA SER A 251 13.37 -2.33 -6.69
C SER A 251 13.09 -3.84 -6.73
N SER A 252 13.96 -4.66 -6.15
CA SER A 252 13.75 -6.11 -6.06
C SER A 252 12.58 -6.45 -5.15
N ALA A 253 12.55 -5.87 -3.94
CA ALA A 253 11.47 -6.05 -2.97
C ALA A 253 10.12 -5.57 -3.52
N SER A 254 10.08 -4.47 -4.26
CA SER A 254 8.85 -3.96 -4.90
C SER A 254 8.33 -4.91 -5.98
N ARG A 255 9.22 -5.60 -6.70
CA ARG A 255 8.82 -6.63 -7.69
C ARG A 255 8.23 -7.85 -6.99
N GLU A 256 8.87 -8.33 -5.93
CA GLU A 256 8.36 -9.44 -5.11
C GLU A 256 7.00 -9.11 -4.47
N GLN A 257 6.84 -7.89 -3.96
CA GLN A 257 5.55 -7.39 -3.46
C GLN A 257 4.46 -7.38 -4.54
N THR A 258 4.80 -7.01 -5.78
CA THR A 258 3.86 -7.03 -6.90
C THR A 258 3.37 -8.45 -7.17
N GLU A 259 4.28 -9.42 -7.20
CA GLU A 259 3.94 -10.85 -7.37
C GLU A 259 3.09 -11.38 -6.22
N GLY A 260 3.41 -11.00 -4.97
CA GLY A 260 2.60 -11.35 -3.79
C GLY A 260 1.19 -10.74 -3.83
N ILE A 261 1.07 -9.49 -4.30
CA ILE A 261 -0.21 -8.82 -4.48
C ILE A 261 -1.06 -9.51 -5.56
N GLU A 262 -0.46 -9.95 -6.66
CA GLU A 262 -1.17 -10.70 -7.70
C GLU A 262 -1.76 -12.02 -7.15
N GLN A 263 -1.02 -12.73 -6.29
CA GLN A 263 -1.52 -13.94 -5.64
C GLN A 263 -2.70 -13.64 -4.69
N ILE A 264 -2.60 -12.56 -3.90
CA ILE A 264 -3.71 -12.14 -3.02
C ILE A 264 -4.93 -11.74 -3.86
N ASN A 265 -4.74 -11.05 -4.98
CA ASN A 265 -5.83 -10.68 -5.89
C ASN A 265 -6.57 -11.93 -6.41
N GLN A 266 -5.83 -12.97 -6.82
CA GLN A 266 -6.44 -14.24 -7.21
C GLN A 266 -7.25 -14.89 -6.07
N ALA A 267 -6.74 -14.86 -4.85
CA ALA A 267 -7.45 -15.37 -3.68
C ALA A 267 -8.73 -14.58 -3.38
N VAL A 268 -8.72 -13.25 -3.54
CA VAL A 268 -9.90 -12.39 -3.37
C VAL A 268 -10.96 -12.71 -4.43
N VAL A 269 -10.57 -12.90 -5.69
CA VAL A 269 -11.49 -13.31 -6.78
C VAL A 269 -12.12 -14.67 -6.46
N GLN A 270 -11.35 -15.62 -5.93
CA GLN A 270 -11.87 -16.92 -5.53
C GLN A 270 -12.85 -16.80 -4.34
N MET A 271 -12.55 -15.94 -3.36
CA MET A 271 -13.46 -15.67 -2.25
C MET A 271 -14.76 -15.02 -2.72
N ASP A 272 -14.70 -14.08 -3.66
CA ASP A 272 -15.89 -13.47 -4.26
C ASP A 272 -16.77 -14.52 -4.95
N GLN A 273 -16.17 -15.44 -5.72
CA GLN A 273 -16.91 -16.54 -6.34
C GLN A 273 -17.62 -17.42 -5.30
N VAL A 274 -16.96 -17.76 -4.19
CA VAL A 274 -17.57 -18.54 -3.11
C VAL A 274 -18.67 -17.74 -2.40
N THR A 275 -18.48 -16.44 -2.19
CA THR A 275 -19.51 -15.55 -1.61
C THR A 275 -20.76 -15.52 -2.50
N GLN A 276 -20.61 -15.38 -3.82
CA GLN A 276 -21.73 -15.43 -4.76
C GLN A 276 -22.42 -16.79 -4.78
N GLN A 277 -21.65 -17.88 -4.72
CA GLN A 277 -22.21 -19.23 -4.62
C GLN A 277 -23.00 -19.41 -3.31
N ASN A 278 -22.49 -18.89 -2.19
CA ASN A 278 -23.20 -18.92 -0.92
C ASN A 278 -24.51 -18.14 -0.98
N ALA A 279 -24.52 -16.97 -1.63
CA ALA A 279 -25.76 -16.20 -1.82
C ALA A 279 -26.81 -17.02 -2.60
N ALA A 280 -26.41 -17.67 -3.70
CA ALA A 280 -27.31 -18.54 -4.46
C ALA A 280 -27.82 -19.73 -3.62
N LEU A 281 -26.93 -20.39 -2.87
CA LEU A 281 -27.30 -21.50 -1.99
C LEU A 281 -28.24 -21.07 -0.86
N VAL A 282 -28.09 -19.85 -0.33
CA VAL A 282 -28.98 -19.28 0.69
C VAL A 282 -30.37 -19.06 0.11
N GLU A 283 -30.48 -18.51 -1.11
CA GLU A 283 -31.76 -18.34 -1.79
C GLU A 283 -32.45 -19.68 -2.06
N GLU A 284 -31.72 -20.66 -2.59
CA GLU A 284 -32.23 -22.01 -2.84
C GLU A 284 -32.70 -22.69 -1.54
N ALA A 285 -31.89 -22.62 -0.48
CA ALA A 285 -32.22 -23.20 0.81
C ALA A 285 -33.42 -22.50 1.47
N ALA A 286 -33.55 -21.18 1.32
CA ALA A 286 -34.70 -20.42 1.82
C ALA A 286 -35.99 -20.83 1.09
N ALA A 287 -35.94 -20.98 -0.23
CA ALA A 287 -37.07 -21.47 -1.03
C ALA A 287 -37.46 -22.91 -0.64
N ALA A 288 -36.48 -23.79 -0.43
CA ALA A 288 -36.73 -25.17 0.03
C ALA A 288 -37.35 -25.21 1.42
N ALA A 289 -36.84 -24.41 2.38
CA ALA A 289 -37.39 -24.32 3.72
C ALA A 289 -38.84 -23.79 3.71
N GLN A 290 -39.14 -22.80 2.88
CA GLN A 290 -40.51 -22.30 2.71
C GLN A 290 -41.43 -23.38 2.14
N SER A 291 -41.00 -24.11 1.10
CA SER A 291 -41.78 -25.20 0.54
C SER A 291 -42.06 -26.31 1.55
N LEU A 292 -41.12 -26.62 2.45
CA LEU A 292 -41.33 -27.61 3.51
C LEU A 292 -42.33 -27.11 4.57
N GLN A 293 -42.29 -25.82 4.92
CA GLN A 293 -43.30 -25.20 5.80
C GLN A 293 -44.70 -25.29 5.19
N ASP A 294 -44.84 -24.95 3.91
CA ASP A 294 -46.12 -24.98 3.20
C ASP A 294 -46.67 -26.42 3.10
N GLN A 295 -45.81 -27.40 2.84
CA GLN A 295 -46.17 -28.83 2.82
C GLN A 295 -46.59 -29.33 4.22
N ALA A 296 -45.86 -28.94 5.26
CA ALA A 296 -46.20 -29.29 6.65
C ALA A 296 -47.55 -28.69 7.05
N ALA A 297 -47.81 -27.42 6.70
CA ALA A 297 -49.09 -26.75 6.95
C ALA A 297 -50.25 -27.44 6.21
N THR A 298 -50.05 -27.80 4.94
CA THR A 298 -51.04 -28.54 4.14
C THR A 298 -51.35 -29.90 4.75
N LEU A 299 -50.34 -30.66 5.18
CA LEU A 299 -50.54 -31.95 5.84
C LEU A 299 -51.27 -31.78 7.17
N GLN A 300 -50.93 -30.76 7.96
CA GLN A 300 -51.59 -30.43 9.22
C GLN A 300 -53.08 -30.10 9.00
N GLU A 301 -53.42 -29.38 7.94
CA GLU A 301 -54.81 -29.10 7.54
C GLU A 301 -55.56 -30.38 7.14
N ILE A 302 -54.96 -31.25 6.33
CA ILE A 302 -55.57 -32.52 5.92
C ILE A 302 -55.87 -33.41 7.14
N VAL A 303 -54.94 -33.51 8.09
CA VAL A 303 -55.14 -34.32 9.30
C VAL A 303 -55.95 -33.61 10.38
N SER A 304 -56.29 -32.32 10.21
CA SER A 304 -57.11 -31.56 11.17
C SER A 304 -58.55 -32.05 11.25
N ILE A 305 -59.06 -32.63 10.15
CA ILE A 305 -60.40 -33.22 10.04
C ILE A 305 -60.58 -34.35 11.07
N PHE A 306 -59.50 -35.08 11.38
CA PHE A 306 -59.55 -36.19 12.33
C PHE A 306 -59.49 -35.71 13.79
N ARG A 307 -60.51 -36.00 14.59
CA ARG A 307 -60.54 -35.69 16.03
C ARG A 307 -59.93 -36.83 16.82
N LEU A 308 -58.99 -36.52 17.73
CA LEU A 308 -58.31 -37.49 18.59
C LEU A 308 -58.62 -37.21 20.05
N ASP A 309 -58.78 -38.28 20.85
CA ASP A 309 -58.94 -38.16 22.30
C ASP A 309 -57.68 -37.55 22.93
N GLY A 310 -57.88 -36.46 23.68
CA GLY A 310 -56.78 -35.71 24.29
C GLY A 310 -56.42 -34.40 23.60
N ASN A 311 -57.15 -33.97 22.55
CA ASN A 311 -57.04 -32.61 22.04
C ASN A 311 -58.29 -31.79 22.42
N PRO A 312 -58.24 -30.92 23.45
CA PRO A 312 -59.30 -29.97 23.71
C PRO A 312 -59.36 -28.96 22.55
N SER A 313 -60.21 -29.23 21.56
CA SER A 313 -60.55 -28.19 20.58
C SER A 313 -61.54 -27.22 21.22
N ALA A 314 -61.13 -25.96 21.28
CA ALA A 314 -61.93 -24.74 21.50
C ALA A 314 -62.22 -24.29 22.94
N ALA A 315 -61.25 -23.64 23.58
CA ALA A 315 -61.47 -22.45 24.41
C ALA A 315 -60.15 -21.71 24.71
N THR A 316 -59.63 -20.97 23.73
CA THR A 316 -59.07 -19.61 23.88
C THR A 316 -58.27 -19.26 22.63
N ALA A 317 -58.88 -18.47 21.75
CA ALA A 317 -58.12 -17.59 20.87
C ALA A 317 -57.33 -16.61 21.77
N LYS A 318 -56.09 -16.96 22.13
CA LYS A 318 -55.08 -15.96 22.39
C LYS A 318 -54.36 -15.75 21.07
N SER A 319 -54.71 -14.66 20.41
CA SER A 319 -53.90 -14.07 19.34
C SER A 319 -52.43 -14.14 19.75
N PRO A 320 -51.53 -14.66 18.91
CA PRO A 320 -50.12 -14.37 19.11
C PRO A 320 -50.02 -12.85 19.02
N ALA A 321 -49.63 -12.22 20.13
CA ALA A 321 -49.24 -10.83 20.12
C ALA A 321 -48.13 -10.71 19.08
N ARG A 322 -48.45 -10.07 17.97
CA ARG A 322 -47.49 -9.53 17.01
C ARG A 322 -46.35 -8.92 17.83
N PRO A 323 -45.09 -9.36 17.70
CA PRO A 323 -44.00 -8.63 18.32
C PRO A 323 -44.12 -7.20 17.80
N ALA A 324 -44.19 -6.24 18.72
CA ALA A 324 -44.14 -4.84 18.37
C ALA A 324 -42.94 -4.65 17.42
N PRO A 325 -43.10 -3.97 16.28
CA PRO A 325 -41.92 -3.54 15.54
C PRO A 325 -41.08 -2.74 16.54
N ALA A 326 -39.88 -3.24 16.83
CA ALA A 326 -38.85 -2.42 17.42
C ALA A 326 -38.82 -1.15 16.58
N SER A 327 -38.97 -0.02 17.26
CA SER A 327 -39.00 1.32 16.70
C SER A 327 -38.01 1.41 15.55
N ALA A 328 -38.55 1.41 14.32
CA ALA A 328 -37.83 1.91 13.19
C ALA A 328 -37.49 3.37 13.54
N THR A 329 -36.24 3.61 13.92
CA THR A 329 -35.61 4.89 13.69
C THR A 329 -35.93 5.25 12.24
N ALA A 330 -36.67 6.33 12.06
CA ALA A 330 -37.12 6.79 10.77
C ALA A 330 -35.95 6.77 9.77
N PRO A 331 -36.15 6.32 8.51
CA PRO A 331 -35.18 6.61 7.49
C PRO A 331 -35.12 8.14 7.39
N ALA A 332 -33.95 8.69 7.70
CA ALA A 332 -33.65 10.08 7.39
C ALA A 332 -33.94 10.26 5.91
N ARG A 333 -34.92 11.12 5.63
CA ARG A 333 -35.24 11.64 4.30
C ARG A 333 -33.93 11.93 3.57
N PRO A 334 -33.70 11.40 2.35
CA PRO A 334 -32.52 11.76 1.59
C PRO A 334 -32.62 13.26 1.30
N VAL A 335 -31.73 14.03 1.90
CA VAL A 335 -31.38 15.36 1.43
C VAL A 335 -30.91 15.17 -0.01
N PRO A 336 -31.45 15.91 -1.00
CA PRO A 336 -30.88 15.85 -2.34
C PRO A 336 -29.43 16.34 -2.25
N SER A 337 -28.50 15.42 -2.45
CA SER A 337 -27.10 15.78 -2.66
C SER A 337 -27.03 16.65 -3.90
N SER A 338 -26.74 17.91 -3.66
CA SER A 338 -26.32 18.85 -4.68
C SER A 338 -25.16 18.22 -5.46
N ARG A 339 -25.43 17.93 -6.73
CA ARG A 339 -24.46 17.81 -7.80
C ARG A 339 -23.28 18.78 -7.57
N PRO A 340 -22.02 18.31 -7.45
CA PRO A 340 -20.89 19.22 -7.55
C PRO A 340 -20.81 19.66 -9.02
N ALA A 341 -20.96 20.96 -9.26
CA ALA A 341 -20.49 21.57 -10.48
C ALA A 341 -18.95 21.47 -10.53
N PRO A 342 -18.34 21.29 -11.71
CA PRO A 342 -16.89 21.30 -11.84
C PRO A 342 -16.42 22.75 -11.97
N SER A 343 -15.72 23.27 -10.95
CA SER A 343 -14.70 24.31 -11.10
C SER A 343 -14.25 24.81 -9.72
N HIS A 344 -13.01 24.54 -9.35
CA HIS A 344 -12.00 25.60 -9.23
C HIS A 344 -10.62 24.98 -9.05
N GLN A 345 -9.77 25.22 -10.04
CA GLN A 345 -8.33 25.08 -9.96
C GLN A 345 -7.81 25.78 -8.69
N VAL A 346 -7.12 25.03 -7.85
CA VAL A 346 -6.23 25.61 -6.84
C VAL A 346 -5.03 26.15 -7.61
N GLN A 347 -4.99 27.47 -7.77
CA GLN A 347 -3.77 28.19 -8.10
C GLN A 347 -2.76 27.94 -6.98
N ALA A 348 -1.71 27.20 -7.30
CA ALA A 348 -0.49 27.18 -6.53
C ALA A 348 0.11 28.59 -6.54
N ALA A 349 0.13 29.23 -5.37
CA ALA A 349 0.95 30.41 -5.13
C ALA A 349 2.42 29.94 -4.98
N THR A 350 3.23 30.19 -6.01
CA THR A 350 4.69 30.19 -5.91
C THR A 350 5.16 31.64 -5.72
N PRO A 351 6.16 31.92 -4.87
CA PRO A 351 6.57 33.29 -4.59
C PRO A 351 7.56 33.83 -5.65
N GLY A 352 7.36 35.11 -6.01
CA GLY A 352 8.40 36.10 -6.32
C GLY A 352 9.39 35.86 -7.47
N ALA A 353 9.22 36.59 -8.57
CA ALA A 353 10.33 37.20 -9.30
C ALA A 353 9.87 38.30 -10.29
N GLY A 354 10.41 39.52 -10.11
CA GLY A 354 10.91 40.37 -11.21
C GLY A 354 9.91 41.04 -12.16
N ARG A 355 9.57 42.30 -11.87
CA ARG A 355 9.06 43.26 -12.85
C ARG A 355 10.18 44.24 -13.23
N ARG A 356 10.66 44.21 -14.49
CA ARG A 356 11.33 45.33 -15.21
C ARG A 356 11.46 44.99 -16.72
N PRO A 357 11.66 45.99 -17.61
CA PRO A 357 10.87 46.13 -18.84
C PRO A 357 11.60 45.68 -20.11
N ALA A 358 10.81 45.38 -21.15
CA ALA A 358 11.29 45.10 -22.50
C ALA A 358 11.74 46.39 -23.21
N THR A 359 12.98 46.38 -23.69
CA THR A 359 13.53 47.36 -24.63
C THR A 359 13.59 46.72 -26.02
N ARG A 360 13.22 47.51 -27.02
CA ARG A 360 13.29 47.29 -28.48
C ARG A 360 14.56 46.58 -28.96
N SER A 361 14.46 45.69 -29.94
CA SER A 361 14.81 45.97 -31.35
C SER A 361 14.79 44.68 -32.19
N ALA A 362 13.93 44.59 -33.20
CA ALA A 362 14.08 43.65 -34.31
C ALA A 362 13.29 44.15 -35.54
N LEU A 363 14.03 44.50 -36.59
CA LEU A 363 13.64 44.67 -38.00
C LEU A 363 14.93 44.42 -38.83
N PRO A 364 14.85 44.06 -40.12
CA PRO A 364 14.19 42.90 -40.70
C PRO A 364 15.14 42.14 -41.66
N ALA A 365 14.55 41.23 -42.46
CA ALA A 365 15.11 40.36 -43.49
C ALA A 365 16.21 40.93 -44.43
N GLY A 366 17.04 40.02 -44.93
CA GLY A 366 17.94 40.21 -46.08
C GLY A 366 18.74 38.94 -46.38
N GLU A 367 18.18 38.08 -47.25
CA GLU A 367 18.93 37.12 -48.08
C GLU A 367 19.71 37.88 -49.17
N ASP A 368 20.91 37.40 -49.48
CA ASP A 368 21.63 37.35 -50.77
C ASP A 368 23.14 37.35 -50.46
N ASP A 369 23.83 36.21 -50.58
CA ASP A 369 24.37 35.61 -51.82
C ASP A 369 25.68 36.28 -52.26
N TRP A 370 26.55 35.47 -52.87
CA TRP A 370 27.88 35.72 -53.45
C TRP A 370 29.11 35.34 -52.62
N GLU A 371 29.60 34.11 -52.87
CA GLU A 371 31.01 33.85 -53.14
C GLU A 371 31.14 32.99 -54.41
N GLN A 372 31.49 33.64 -55.53
CA GLN A 372 32.31 33.11 -56.62
C GLN A 372 33.20 34.24 -57.15
N PHE A 373 34.51 33.95 -57.16
CA PHE A 373 35.69 34.71 -57.61
C PHE A 373 36.40 35.62 -56.60
#